data_AF-A0A3T1B6S3-F1
#
_entry.id   AF-A0A3T1B6S3-F1
#
_cell.length_a   1.000
_cell.length_b   1.000
_cell.length_c   1.000
_cell.angle_alpha   90.00
_cell.angle_beta   90.00
_cell.angle_gamma   90.00
#
_symmetry.space_group_name_H-M   'P 1'
#
loop_
_entity.id
_entity.type
_entity.pdbx_description
1 polymer ?
#
loop_
_entity_poly.entity_id
_entity_poly.type
_entity_poly.pdbx_seq_one_letter_code
_entity_poly.pdbx_strand_id
1 'polypeptide(L)'
;MGMTGSGDDSELRLEVQELTELLREDSDFRNLRVLLAAHGLRASEVLLAGLIGSEDNSEYGVFITKDLRCFCFELGPSNQLIRWEQVANVGPLLDDFSALTVGIAMMRAGGSA
;
A
#
# COMPACT_ATOMS: atom_id res chain seq x y z
N MET A 1 34.62 4.89 4.70
CA MET A 1 33.94 6.18 4.48
C MET A 1 32.45 5.90 4.65
N GLY A 2 31.80 6.45 5.68
CA GLY A 2 30.37 6.28 5.93
C GLY A 2 29.50 7.36 5.27
N MET A 3 28.18 7.27 5.49
CA MET A 3 27.06 8.10 4.99
C MET A 3 26.49 7.56 3.66
N THR A 4 25.22 7.19 3.51
CA THR A 4 23.96 7.70 4.11
C THR A 4 22.90 6.59 4.26
N GLY A 5 22.48 6.28 5.49
CA GLY A 5 21.32 5.42 5.79
C GLY A 5 20.18 6.24 6.41
N SER A 6 19.86 7.38 5.82
CA SER A 6 18.85 8.32 6.36
C SER A 6 18.06 9.08 5.29
N GLY A 7 18.24 8.77 4.00
CA GLY A 7 17.39 9.30 2.92
C GLY A 7 16.18 8.38 2.67
N ASP A 8 16.42 7.08 2.69
CA ASP A 8 15.46 6.05 2.25
C ASP A 8 14.16 6.04 3.08
N ASP A 9 14.23 6.12 4.41
CA ASP A 9 13.03 6.03 5.25
C ASP A 9 12.12 7.25 5.10
N SER A 10 12.67 8.45 4.86
CA SER A 10 11.86 9.65 4.68
C SER A 10 11.23 9.69 3.28
N GLU A 11 11.97 9.25 2.26
CA GLU A 11 11.44 9.10 0.90
C GLU A 11 10.34 8.05 0.84
N LEU A 12 10.54 6.89 1.48
CA LEU A 12 9.52 5.84 1.57
C LEU A 12 8.29 6.29 2.38
N ARG A 13 8.46 7.12 3.44
CA ARG A 13 7.32 7.70 4.16
C ARG A 13 6.50 8.61 3.26
N LEU A 14 7.17 9.47 2.51
CA LEU A 14 6.52 10.37 1.55
C LEU A 14 5.80 9.57 0.48
N GLU A 15 6.42 8.52 -0.06
CA GLU A 15 5.79 7.64 -1.05
C GLU A 15 4.50 6.99 -0.52
N VAL A 16 4.53 6.38 0.68
CA VAL A 16 3.33 5.80 1.30
C VAL A 16 2.26 6.87 1.53
N GLN A 17 2.67 8.08 1.92
CA GLN A 17 1.77 9.18 2.14
C GLN A 17 1.10 9.61 0.81
N GLU A 18 1.88 9.90 -0.23
CA GLU A 18 1.39 10.31 -1.55
C GLU A 18 0.45 9.25 -2.15
N LEU A 19 0.86 7.97 -2.12
CA LEU A 19 0.01 6.86 -2.58
C LEU A 19 -1.29 6.76 -1.79
N THR A 20 -1.25 7.01 -0.48
CA THR A 20 -2.44 7.01 0.37
C THR A 20 -3.35 8.21 0.08
N GLU A 21 -2.78 9.40 -0.18
CA GLU A 21 -3.53 10.59 -0.58
C GLU A 21 -4.21 10.37 -1.94
N LEU A 22 -3.47 9.84 -2.93
CA LEU A 22 -4.02 9.43 -4.24
C LEU A 22 -5.14 8.40 -4.08
N LEU A 23 -4.95 7.38 -3.24
CA LEU A 23 -5.99 6.39 -2.94
C LEU A 23 -7.28 7.05 -2.42
N ARG A 24 -7.19 8.15 -1.68
CA ARG A 24 -8.34 8.82 -1.07
C ARG A 24 -9.05 9.77 -2.02
N GLU A 25 -8.29 10.56 -2.76
CA GLU A 25 -8.82 11.73 -3.49
C GLU A 25 -8.86 11.52 -5.00
N ASP A 26 -7.92 10.76 -5.54
CA ASP A 26 -7.71 10.68 -6.97
C ASP A 26 -8.74 9.76 -7.66
N SER A 27 -9.24 10.17 -8.83
CA SER A 27 -10.25 9.40 -9.57
C SER A 27 -9.74 8.09 -10.14
N ASP A 28 -8.45 8.00 -10.49
CA ASP A 28 -7.83 6.80 -11.04
C ASP A 28 -7.82 5.65 -10.01
N PHE A 29 -7.73 6.00 -8.73
CA PHE A 29 -7.77 5.04 -7.62
C PHE A 29 -9.20 4.65 -7.20
N ARG A 30 -10.24 5.09 -7.93
CA ARG A 30 -11.64 4.77 -7.60
C ARG A 30 -11.89 3.27 -7.53
N ASN A 31 -11.28 2.48 -8.42
CA ASN A 31 -11.44 1.02 -8.44
C ASN A 31 -10.92 0.39 -7.14
N LEU A 32 -9.79 0.88 -6.62
CA LEU A 32 -9.22 0.43 -5.35
C LEU A 32 -10.12 0.79 -4.16
N ARG A 33 -10.75 1.98 -4.17
CA ARG A 33 -11.74 2.34 -3.14
C ARG A 33 -12.98 1.45 -3.16
N VAL A 34 -13.47 1.12 -4.36
CA VAL A 34 -14.60 0.19 -4.53
C VAL A 34 -14.22 -1.21 -4.04
N LEU A 35 -13.00 -1.66 -4.36
CA LEU A 35 -12.47 -2.94 -3.89
C LEU A 35 -12.40 -2.99 -2.35
N LEU A 36 -11.81 -1.97 -1.72
CA LEU A 36 -11.77 -1.85 -0.26
C LEU A 36 -13.18 -1.93 0.34
N ALA A 37 -14.13 -1.16 -0.20
CA ALA A 37 -15.51 -1.16 0.28
C ALA A 37 -16.20 -2.51 0.14
N ALA A 38 -15.95 -3.23 -0.97
CA ALA A 38 -16.46 -4.59 -1.19
C ALA A 38 -15.94 -5.59 -0.14
N HIS A 39 -14.75 -5.36 0.40
CA HIS A 39 -14.15 -6.14 1.49
C HIS A 39 -14.40 -5.55 2.89
N GLY A 40 -15.30 -4.57 3.01
CA GLY A 40 -15.67 -3.95 4.29
C GLY A 40 -14.61 -3.02 4.89
N LEU A 41 -13.62 -2.60 4.09
CA LEU A 41 -12.59 -1.66 4.47
C LEU A 41 -12.92 -0.26 3.95
N ARG A 42 -12.49 0.76 4.69
CA ARG A 42 -12.61 2.17 4.28
C ARG A 42 -11.26 2.70 3.84
N ALA A 43 -11.23 3.43 2.73
CA ALA A 43 -10.02 4.10 2.23
C ALA A 43 -9.37 5.04 3.28
N SER A 44 -10.17 5.61 4.18
CA SER A 44 -9.70 6.45 5.29
C SER A 44 -9.01 5.67 6.42
N GLU A 45 -9.23 4.35 6.51
CA GLU A 45 -8.71 3.48 7.58
C GLU A 45 -7.58 2.56 7.10
N VAL A 46 -7.09 2.81 5.88
CA VAL A 46 -6.00 2.07 5.26
C VAL A 46 -4.91 3.01 4.75
N LEU A 47 -3.68 2.50 4.71
CA LEU A 47 -2.57 3.06 3.96
C LEU A 47 -2.32 2.19 2.73
N LEU A 48 -1.98 2.80 1.61
CA LEU A 48 -1.42 2.11 0.45
C LEU A 48 0.11 2.12 0.60
N ALA A 49 0.67 0.97 0.96
CA ALA A 49 2.08 0.84 1.29
C ALA A 49 2.95 0.40 0.10
N GLY A 50 2.37 0.44 -1.10
CA GLY A 50 3.05 0.14 -2.34
C GLY A 50 2.06 -0.25 -3.45
N LEU A 51 2.39 0.16 -4.67
CA LEU A 51 1.66 -0.16 -5.88
C LEU A 51 2.68 -0.30 -7.02
N ILE A 52 2.65 -1.44 -7.70
CA ILE A 52 3.54 -1.79 -8.81
C ILE A 52 2.68 -2.09 -10.03
N GLY A 53 2.90 -1.36 -11.12
CA GLY A 53 2.35 -1.69 -12.43
C GLY A 53 3.27 -2.65 -13.17
N SER A 54 2.69 -3.69 -13.77
CA SER A 54 3.40 -4.62 -14.66
C SER A 54 3.23 -4.19 -16.12
N GLU A 55 4.09 -4.73 -17.00
CA GLU A 55 4.07 -4.45 -18.44
C GLU A 55 2.76 -4.89 -19.13
N ASP A 56 2.06 -5.87 -18.57
CA ASP A 56 0.74 -6.32 -19.06
C ASP A 56 -0.40 -5.34 -18.70
N ASN A 57 -0.12 -4.26 -17.95
CA ASN A 57 -1.10 -3.39 -17.29
C ASN A 57 -1.82 -4.02 -16.09
N SER A 58 -1.32 -5.14 -15.55
CA SER A 58 -1.73 -5.59 -14.23
C SER A 58 -1.11 -4.73 -13.13
N GLU A 59 -1.81 -4.56 -12.02
CA GLU A 59 -1.37 -3.76 -10.88
C GLU A 59 -1.31 -4.64 -9.64
N TYR A 60 -0.22 -4.57 -8.90
CA TYR A 60 -0.02 -5.32 -7.66
C TYR A 60 0.30 -4.36 -6.53
N GLY A 61 -0.37 -4.51 -5.38
CA GLY A 61 -0.16 -3.57 -4.28
C GLY A 61 -0.48 -4.16 -2.91
N VAL A 62 -0.15 -3.36 -1.88
CA VAL A 62 -0.31 -3.76 -0.48
C VAL A 62 -1.03 -2.68 0.31
N PHE A 63 -2.15 -3.04 0.93
CA PHE A 63 -2.84 -2.21 1.90
C PHE A 63 -2.44 -2.58 3.33
N ILE A 64 -2.34 -1.58 4.20
CA ILE A 64 -2.20 -1.76 5.65
C ILE A 64 -3.42 -1.14 6.31
N THR A 65 -4.14 -1.92 7.09
CA THR A 65 -5.28 -1.43 7.89
C THR A 65 -4.82 -0.88 9.23
N LYS A 66 -5.69 -0.10 9.90
CA LYS A 66 -5.48 0.38 11.28
C LYS A 66 -5.19 -0.73 12.29
N ASP A 67 -5.72 -1.94 12.06
CA ASP A 67 -5.47 -3.12 12.90
C ASP A 67 -4.15 -3.82 12.56
N LEU A 68 -3.29 -3.17 11.75
CA LEU A 68 -2.02 -3.68 11.24
C LEU A 68 -2.15 -4.96 10.41
N ARG A 69 -3.35 -5.26 9.89
CA ARG A 69 -3.53 -6.32 8.91
C ARG A 69 -3.06 -5.82 7.56
N CYS A 70 -2.21 -6.61 6.91
CA CYS A 70 -1.70 -6.35 5.58
C CYS A 70 -2.50 -7.17 4.56
N PHE A 71 -2.91 -6.53 3.46
CA PHE A 71 -3.65 -7.16 2.38
C PHE A 71 -2.90 -6.95 1.07
N CYS A 72 -2.55 -8.03 0.41
CA CYS A 72 -2.04 -7.99 -0.95
C CYS A 72 -3.21 -8.10 -1.92
N PHE A 73 -3.19 -7.26 -2.93
CA PHE A 73 -4.15 -7.32 -4.02
C PHE A 73 -3.44 -7.31 -5.36
N GLU A 74 -4.07 -7.96 -6.33
CA GLU A 74 -3.64 -7.94 -7.73
C GLU A 74 -4.86 -7.61 -8.58
N LEU A 75 -4.73 -6.60 -9.43
CA LEU A 75 -5.67 -6.25 -10.46
C LEU A 75 -5.12 -6.68 -11.81
N GLY A 76 -5.97 -7.26 -12.64
CA GLY A 76 -5.63 -7.57 -14.02
C GLY A 76 -5.69 -6.34 -14.94
N PRO A 77 -5.36 -6.52 -16.23
CA PRO A 77 -5.30 -5.45 -17.23
C PRO A 77 -6.62 -4.71 -17.50
N SER A 78 -7.74 -5.21 -16.99
CA SER A 78 -9.05 -4.54 -17.06
C SER A 78 -9.58 -4.15 -15.68
N ASN A 79 -8.67 -3.94 -14.71
CA ASN A 79 -8.95 -3.63 -13.31
C ASN A 79 -9.84 -4.66 -12.59
N GLN A 80 -9.93 -5.89 -13.10
CA GLN A 80 -10.59 -6.98 -12.41
C GLN A 80 -9.72 -7.51 -11.28
N LEU A 81 -10.32 -7.81 -10.13
CA LEU A 81 -9.61 -8.43 -9.02
C LEU A 81 -9.15 -9.84 -9.39
N ILE A 82 -7.84 -10.06 -9.42
CA ILE A 82 -7.22 -11.38 -9.60
C ILE A 82 -6.92 -12.00 -8.23
N ARG A 83 -6.37 -11.22 -7.30
CA ARG A 83 -5.96 -11.68 -5.99
C ARG A 83 -6.39 -10.70 -4.91
N TRP A 84 -6.88 -11.24 -3.80
CA TRP A 84 -7.09 -10.52 -2.54
C TRP A 84 -6.75 -11.45 -1.39
N GLU A 85 -5.65 -11.19 -0.70
CA GLU A 85 -5.15 -12.06 0.35
C GLU A 85 -4.69 -11.26 1.56
N GLN A 86 -5.15 -11.67 2.74
CA GLN A 86 -4.56 -11.18 3.99
C GLN A 86 -3.22 -11.87 4.22
N VAL A 87 -2.16 -11.09 4.33
CA VAL A 87 -0.81 -11.61 4.53
C VAL A 87 -0.47 -11.60 6.01
N ALA A 88 -0.19 -12.80 6.54
CA ALA A 88 0.24 -12.99 7.93
C ALA A 88 1.73 -12.71 8.14
N ASN A 89 2.56 -12.95 7.11
CA ASN A 89 3.99 -12.70 7.14
C ASN A 89 4.38 -11.78 5.98
N VAL A 90 4.74 -10.53 6.32
CA VAL A 90 5.13 -9.51 5.34
C VAL A 90 6.56 -9.68 4.83
N GLY A 91 7.39 -10.51 5.47
CA GLY A 91 8.81 -10.68 5.11
C GLY A 91 9.06 -10.89 3.61
N PRO A 92 8.35 -11.82 2.94
CA PRO A 92 8.50 -12.04 1.49
C PRO A 92 8.10 -10.84 0.64
N LEU A 93 7.19 -9.99 1.12
CA LEU A 93 6.75 -8.79 0.40
C LEU A 93 7.73 -7.64 0.50
N LEU A 94 8.69 -7.69 1.45
CA LEU A 94 9.64 -6.59 1.64
C LEU A 94 10.68 -6.50 0.53
N ASP A 95 10.86 -7.57 -0.25
CA ASP A 95 11.73 -7.57 -1.42
C ASP A 95 11.14 -6.68 -2.53
N ASP A 96 9.82 -6.78 -2.74
CA ASP A 96 9.07 -5.99 -3.73
C ASP A 96 8.59 -4.63 -3.19
N PHE A 97 8.29 -4.54 -1.88
CA PHE A 97 7.71 -3.37 -1.23
C PHE A 97 8.49 -2.99 0.03
N SER A 98 9.63 -2.32 -0.15
CA SER A 98 10.42 -1.77 0.95
C SER A 98 9.61 -0.80 1.83
N ALA A 99 8.71 -0.02 1.22
CA ALA A 99 7.79 0.91 1.86
C ALA A 99 6.79 0.27 2.85
N LEU A 100 6.59 -1.05 2.78
CA LEU A 100 5.70 -1.79 3.68
C LEU A 100 6.14 -1.69 5.15
N THR A 101 7.45 -1.74 5.42
CA THR A 101 7.98 -1.59 6.79
C THR A 101 7.66 -0.20 7.37
N VAL A 102 7.78 0.82 6.53
CA VAL A 102 7.49 2.22 6.84
C VAL A 102 6.00 2.43 7.08
N GLY A 103 5.13 1.93 6.19
CA GLY A 103 3.68 2.02 6.36
C GLY A 103 3.20 1.35 7.65
N ILE A 104 3.79 0.22 8.05
CA ILE A 104 3.46 -0.45 9.33
C ILE A 104 3.88 0.45 10.50
N ALA A 105 5.07 1.06 10.44
CA ALA A 105 5.54 1.99 11.46
C ALA A 105 4.65 3.24 11.56
N MET A 106 4.21 3.79 10.42
CA MET A 106 3.29 4.94 10.35
C MET A 106 1.92 4.62 10.96
N MET A 107 1.35 3.45 10.65
CA MET A 107 0.10 3.01 11.28
C MET A 107 0.25 2.83 12.80
N ARG A 108 1.37 2.25 13.25
CA ARG A 108 1.66 2.07 14.69
C ARG A 108 1.85 3.38 15.45
N ALA A 109 2.45 4.38 14.80
CA ALA A 109 2.65 5.71 15.37
C ALA A 109 1.34 6.51 15.51
N GLY A 110 0.19 5.93 15.12
CA GLY A 110 -1.12 6.54 15.28
C GLY A 110 -1.34 7.69 14.31
N GLY A 111 -0.96 7.50 13.05
CA GLY A 111 -1.37 8.31 11.89
C GLY A 111 -1.80 9.73 12.23
N SER A 112 -0.86 10.54 12.70
CA SER A 112 -1.09 11.96 12.94
C SER A 112 -0.65 12.73 11.71
N ALA A 113 -1.60 12.95 10.81
CA ALA A 113 -1.69 14.13 9.96
C ALA A 113 -3.18 14.47 9.82
#